data_AF-A0A932CR63-F1
#
_entry.id   AF-A0A932CR63-F1
#
_cell.length_a   1.000
_cell.length_b   1.000
_cell.length_c   1.000
_cell.angle_alpha   90.00
_cell.angle_beta   90.00
_cell.angle_gamma   90.00
#
_symmetry.space_group_name_H-M   'P 1'
#
loop_
_entity.id
_entity.type
_entity.pdbx_description
1 polymer ?
#
loop_
_entity_poly.entity_id
_entity_poly.type
_entity_poly.pdbx_seq_one_letter_code
_entity_poly.pdbx_strand_id
1 'polypeptide(L)'
;MSRKSFWAATFSFLLFFAMGMVNRSAADRSAHINYSNEVNGELKYTTNAPGPWRTFTVDSAGWVGEYTSIALDGSGAAHISYLDGTNVNLKYATNAELVPVPDIRANGSNGPVTIAPGDNLRVTVALDPGDHEGEPADWWVAAASPFGFY
;
A
#
# COMPACT_ATOMS: atom_id res chain seq x y z
N MET A 1 7.26 -9.26 46.34
CA MET A 1 6.20 -8.24 46.50
C MET A 1 5.66 -7.87 45.13
N SER A 2 4.37 -8.13 44.93
CA SER A 2 3.40 -7.61 43.93
C SER A 2 3.83 -7.35 42.47
N ARG A 3 3.27 -8.17 41.57
CA ARG A 3 2.91 -7.75 40.20
C ARG A 3 2.13 -6.44 40.23
N LYS A 4 2.38 -5.55 39.27
CA LYS A 4 1.41 -4.53 38.86
C LYS A 4 1.34 -4.52 37.34
N SER A 5 0.39 -5.30 36.82
CA SER A 5 -0.21 -5.08 35.52
C SER A 5 -0.91 -3.73 35.51
N PHE A 6 -0.67 -2.90 34.50
CA PHE A 6 -1.48 -1.73 34.19
C PHE A 6 -2.20 -2.00 32.88
N TRP A 7 -3.52 -2.08 32.94
CA TRP A 7 -4.39 -1.88 31.79
C TRP A 7 -4.97 -0.47 31.91
N ALA A 8 -4.73 0.35 30.89
CA ALA A 8 -5.61 1.43 30.50
C ALA A 8 -5.29 1.77 29.04
N ALA A 9 -6.15 1.30 28.13
CA ALA A 9 -6.18 1.73 26.75
C ALA A 9 -6.76 3.15 26.71
N THR A 10 -5.90 4.11 26.40
CA THR A 10 -6.27 5.38 25.79
C THR A 10 -5.18 5.67 24.76
N PHE A 11 -5.49 5.44 23.48
CA PHE A 11 -4.68 5.91 22.36
C PHE A 11 -4.85 7.44 22.30
N SER A 12 -4.08 8.16 23.12
CA SER A 12 -3.87 9.59 22.93
C SER A 12 -2.68 9.74 21.99
N PHE A 13 -2.98 10.01 20.72
CA PHE A 13 -2.00 10.52 19.78
C PHE A 13 -1.65 11.95 20.23
N LEU A 14 -0.67 12.07 21.11
CA LEU A 14 -0.16 13.37 21.53
C LEU A 14 0.76 13.90 20.43
N LEU A 15 0.40 15.05 19.88
CA LEU A 15 1.14 15.81 18.88
C LEU A 15 2.56 16.11 19.41
N PHE A 16 3.55 15.35 18.95
CA PHE A 16 4.96 15.71 19.08
C PHE A 16 5.43 16.34 17.75
N PHE A 17 5.94 17.56 17.84
CA PHE A 17 6.58 18.25 16.73
C PHE A 17 7.79 17.42 16.24
N ALA A 18 7.71 16.96 14.99
CA ALA A 18 8.75 16.44 14.11
C ALA A 18 9.96 15.72 14.75
N MET A 19 9.95 14.38 14.73
CA MET A 19 11.17 13.56 14.54
C MET A 19 10.88 12.08 14.19
N GLY A 20 9.63 11.64 14.13
CA GLY A 20 9.27 10.32 13.62
C GLY A 20 7.90 9.85 14.10
N MET A 21 7.23 9.03 13.30
CA MET A 21 5.98 8.37 13.69
C MET A 21 6.17 6.87 13.84
N VAL A 22 5.41 6.27 14.75
CA VAL A 22 5.53 4.85 15.12
C VAL A 22 4.17 4.19 15.00
N ASN A 23 4.14 3.05 14.31
CA ASN A 23 3.02 2.12 14.33
C ASN A 23 3.49 0.75 14.84
N ARG A 24 2.56 -0.03 15.39
CA ARG A 24 2.82 -1.41 15.84
C ARG A 24 1.85 -2.34 15.15
N SER A 25 2.39 -3.35 14.48
CA SER A 25 1.56 -4.40 13.91
C SER A 25 0.94 -5.24 15.03
N ALA A 26 -0.37 -5.49 14.92
CA ALA A 26 -1.12 -6.30 15.87
C ALA A 26 -0.84 -7.80 15.74
N ALA A 27 -0.37 -8.25 14.57
CA ALA A 27 -0.22 -9.67 14.24
C ALA A 27 1.11 -10.27 14.76
N ASP A 28 2.21 -9.56 14.59
CA ASP A 28 3.58 -10.04 14.86
C ASP A 28 4.31 -9.20 15.94
N ARG A 29 3.66 -8.14 16.46
CA ARG A 29 4.23 -7.20 17.43
C ARG A 29 5.50 -6.50 16.94
N SER A 30 5.71 -6.43 15.63
CA SER A 30 6.78 -5.63 15.07
C SER A 30 6.44 -4.13 15.13
N ALA A 31 7.47 -3.32 15.19
CA ALA A 31 7.41 -1.88 15.19
C ALA A 31 7.82 -1.35 13.83
N HIS A 32 7.07 -0.38 13.35
CA HIS A 32 7.24 0.26 12.06
C HIS A 32 7.37 1.76 12.31
N ILE A 33 8.51 2.32 11.94
CA ILE A 33 8.85 3.71 12.27
C ILE A 33 9.28 4.43 11.00
N ASN A 34 8.72 5.60 10.74
CA ASN A 34 9.20 6.51 9.72
C ASN A 34 9.73 7.80 10.37
N TYR A 35 10.74 8.40 9.76
CA TYR A 35 11.34 9.64 10.25
C TYR A 35 12.04 10.39 9.12
N SER A 36 12.08 11.72 9.22
CA SER A 36 12.97 12.51 8.37
C SER A 36 14.39 12.47 8.94
N ASN A 37 15.36 12.29 8.07
CA ASN A 37 16.76 12.41 8.38
C ASN A 37 17.22 13.84 8.09
N GLU A 38 17.17 14.67 9.12
CA GLU A 38 17.50 16.10 9.05
C GLU A 38 18.95 16.41 8.63
N VAL A 39 19.84 15.40 8.57
CA VAL A 39 21.22 15.59 8.10
C VAL A 39 21.30 15.66 6.59
N ASN A 40 20.50 14.85 5.90
CA ASN A 40 20.55 14.70 4.44
C ASN A 40 19.20 14.92 3.74
N GLY A 41 18.15 15.25 4.50
CA GLY A 41 16.82 15.53 3.99
C GLY A 41 16.02 14.29 3.58
N GLU A 42 16.45 13.09 3.95
CA GLU A 42 15.81 11.86 3.44
C GLU A 42 14.66 11.37 4.32
N LEU A 43 13.62 10.80 3.71
CA LEU A 43 12.62 10.04 4.44
C LEU A 43 13.13 8.60 4.65
N LYS A 44 13.22 8.20 5.91
CA LYS A 44 13.62 6.85 6.32
C LYS A 44 12.44 6.08 6.88
N TYR A 45 12.48 4.77 6.67
CA TYR A 45 11.57 3.80 7.28
C TYR A 45 12.38 2.69 7.92
N THR A 46 12.07 2.30 9.14
CA THR A 46 12.72 1.21 9.85
C THR A 46 11.70 0.27 10.49
N THR A 47 11.96 -1.03 10.39
CA THR A 47 11.12 -2.07 10.98
C THR A 47 11.96 -3.23 11.49
N ASN A 48 11.46 -3.91 12.52
CA ASN A 48 11.98 -5.19 12.99
C ASN A 48 11.13 -6.38 12.52
N ALA A 49 10.27 -6.21 11.52
CA ALA A 49 9.55 -7.31 10.87
C ALA A 49 10.44 -7.97 9.79
N PRO A 50 10.64 -9.32 9.78
CA PRO A 50 10.24 -10.32 10.77
C PRO A 50 11.35 -10.67 11.80
N GLY A 51 12.36 -9.81 12.02
CA GLY A 51 13.48 -10.12 12.91
C GLY A 51 14.31 -8.89 13.36
N PRO A 52 15.61 -8.78 13.00
CA PRO A 52 16.42 -7.63 13.37
C PRO A 52 15.90 -6.35 12.71
N TRP A 53 16.19 -5.21 13.32
CA TRP A 53 15.90 -3.90 12.74
C TRP A 53 16.56 -3.73 11.38
N ARG A 54 15.79 -3.25 10.41
CA ARG A 54 16.24 -2.90 9.06
C ARG A 54 15.74 -1.50 8.74
N THR A 55 16.59 -0.70 8.08
CA THR A 55 16.27 0.66 7.69
C THR A 55 16.34 0.79 6.17
N PHE A 56 15.36 1.47 5.60
CA PHE A 56 15.17 1.71 4.19
C PHE A 56 15.10 3.21 3.93
N THR A 57 15.69 3.67 2.83
CA THR A 57 15.44 5.00 2.29
C THR A 57 14.15 4.93 1.48
N VAL A 58 13.12 5.67 1.88
CA VAL A 58 11.84 5.75 1.18
C VAL A 58 11.93 6.78 0.06
N ASP A 59 12.54 7.92 0.35
CA ASP A 59 12.73 9.02 -0.59
C ASP A 59 13.96 9.83 -0.19
N SER A 60 14.73 10.28 -1.17
CA SER A 60 15.95 11.08 -0.99
C SER A 60 16.01 12.31 -1.92
N ALA A 61 14.92 12.62 -2.63
CA ALA A 61 14.89 13.72 -3.59
C ALA A 61 14.53 15.05 -2.90
N GLY A 62 15.54 15.70 -2.31
CA GLY A 62 15.39 16.98 -1.59
C GLY A 62 15.12 16.79 -0.09
N TRP A 63 14.64 17.84 0.57
CA TRP A 63 14.18 17.81 1.96
C TRP A 63 12.76 17.24 2.02
N VAL A 64 12.67 15.97 2.38
CA VAL A 64 11.43 15.19 2.40
C VAL A 64 11.20 14.56 3.79
N GLY A 65 9.95 14.22 4.08
CA GLY A 65 9.59 13.53 5.32
C GLY A 65 9.04 14.45 6.41
N GLU A 66 8.82 15.74 6.11
CA GLU A 66 8.10 16.63 7.01
C GLU A 66 6.68 16.13 7.25
N TYR A 67 6.19 16.25 8.50
CA TYR A 67 4.86 15.81 8.93
C TYR A 67 4.50 14.38 8.51
N THR A 68 5.50 13.49 8.44
CA THR A 68 5.32 12.14 7.94
C THR A 68 4.41 11.32 8.85
N SER A 69 3.56 10.47 8.26
CA SER A 69 2.63 9.58 8.94
C SER A 69 2.68 8.18 8.34
N ILE A 70 2.45 7.16 9.18
CA ILE A 70 2.53 5.76 8.80
C ILE A 70 1.33 4.96 9.33
N ALA A 71 0.71 4.20 8.43
CA ALA A 71 -0.31 3.21 8.75
C ALA A 71 0.12 1.84 8.20
N LEU A 72 -0.35 0.75 8.84
CA LEU A 72 -0.17 -0.60 8.32
C LEU A 72 -1.51 -1.12 7.80
N ASP A 73 -1.50 -1.81 6.67
CA ASP A 73 -2.68 -2.51 6.17
C ASP A 73 -2.85 -3.91 6.80
N GLY A 74 -3.85 -4.67 6.34
CA GLY A 74 -4.12 -6.02 6.85
C GLY A 74 -3.04 -7.05 6.51
N SER A 75 -2.15 -6.75 5.55
CA SER A 75 -1.02 -7.60 5.17
C SER A 75 0.27 -7.25 5.95
N GLY A 76 0.27 -6.12 6.66
CA GLY A 76 1.44 -5.59 7.36
C GLY A 76 2.31 -4.67 6.49
N ALA A 77 1.86 -4.31 5.29
CA ALA A 77 2.51 -3.32 4.46
C ALA A 77 2.31 -1.91 5.03
N ALA A 78 3.35 -1.09 4.94
CA ALA A 78 3.41 0.28 5.41
C ALA A 78 2.94 1.25 4.33
N HIS A 79 1.99 2.11 4.71
CA HIS A 79 1.46 3.22 3.94
C HIS A 79 1.96 4.51 4.58
N ILE A 80 2.79 5.27 3.87
CA ILE A 80 3.47 6.45 4.39
C ILE A 80 3.05 7.68 3.58
N SER A 81 2.45 8.66 4.25
CA SER A 81 2.24 10.01 3.69
C SER A 81 3.27 10.97 4.26
N TYR A 82 3.78 11.88 3.45
CA TYR A 82 4.80 12.83 3.88
C TYR A 82 4.81 14.10 3.03
N LEU A 83 5.27 15.20 3.60
CA LEU A 83 5.50 16.43 2.85
C LEU A 83 6.92 16.41 2.26
N ASP A 84 7.00 16.68 0.97
CA ASP A 84 8.22 17.16 0.32
C ASP A 84 8.30 18.67 0.55
N GLY A 85 9.14 19.08 1.50
CA GLY A 85 9.32 20.48 1.86
C GLY A 85 10.03 21.29 0.79
N THR A 86 10.77 20.63 -0.11
CA THR A 86 11.47 21.29 -1.23
C THR A 86 10.49 21.75 -2.30
N ASN A 87 9.56 20.87 -2.66
CA ASN A 87 8.56 21.15 -3.71
C ASN A 87 7.19 21.55 -3.15
N VAL A 88 7.03 21.55 -1.82
CA VAL A 88 5.78 21.84 -1.09
C VAL A 88 4.63 20.94 -1.55
N ASN A 89 4.93 19.65 -1.76
CA ASN A 89 3.98 18.66 -2.27
C ASN A 89 3.75 17.57 -1.23
N LEU A 90 2.48 17.19 -1.04
CA LEU A 90 2.16 15.98 -0.30
C LEU A 90 2.49 14.76 -1.19
N LYS A 91 3.31 13.86 -0.67
CA LYS A 91 3.72 12.62 -1.33
C LYS A 91 3.27 11.41 -0.51
N TYR A 92 3.24 10.28 -1.20
CA TYR A 92 2.81 9.01 -0.66
C TYR A 92 3.73 7.89 -1.16
N ALA A 93 4.07 6.97 -0.26
CA ALA A 93 4.87 5.79 -0.55
C ALA A 93 4.27 4.58 0.17
N THR A 94 4.37 3.40 -0.43
CA THR A 94 3.97 2.15 0.19
C THR A 94 4.89 1.00 -0.23
N ASN A 95 4.99 -0.02 0.61
CA ASN A 95 5.56 -1.32 0.24
C ASN A 95 4.50 -2.42 0.16
N ALA A 96 3.22 -2.04 0.07
CA ALA A 96 2.16 -2.96 -0.28
C ALA A 96 2.38 -3.42 -1.71
N GLU A 97 2.37 -4.73 -1.93
CA GLU A 97 2.33 -5.27 -3.28
C GLU A 97 1.02 -4.86 -3.93
N LEU A 98 1.10 -4.09 -5.01
CA LEU A 98 -0.03 -3.90 -5.89
C LEU A 98 -0.28 -5.21 -6.65
N VAL A 99 -1.23 -5.99 -6.14
CA VAL A 99 -1.67 -7.24 -6.78
C VAL A 99 -2.19 -6.94 -8.18
N PRO A 100 -1.78 -7.72 -9.21
CA PRO A 100 -2.28 -7.51 -10.56
C PRO A 100 -3.81 -7.60 -10.61
N VAL A 101 -4.46 -6.58 -11.16
CA VAL A 101 -5.93 -6.50 -11.22
C VAL A 101 -6.39 -6.81 -12.64
N PRO A 102 -7.07 -7.94 -12.89
CA PRO A 102 -7.67 -8.19 -14.18
C PRO A 102 -8.87 -7.27 -14.40
N ASP A 103 -8.94 -6.65 -15.57
CA ASP A 103 -10.07 -5.85 -16.04
C ASP A 103 -10.68 -6.51 -17.28
N ILE A 104 -11.95 -6.90 -17.18
CA ILE A 104 -12.70 -7.50 -18.29
C ILE A 104 -13.91 -6.62 -18.56
N ARG A 105 -13.98 -6.08 -19.77
CA ARG A 105 -15.06 -5.20 -20.21
C ARG A 105 -15.78 -5.74 -21.42
N ALA A 106 -17.11 -5.80 -21.35
CA ALA A 106 -17.96 -6.04 -22.50
C ALA A 106 -18.42 -4.69 -23.06
N ASN A 107 -18.12 -4.39 -24.32
CA ASN A 107 -18.44 -3.10 -24.97
C ASN A 107 -18.03 -1.86 -24.14
N GLY A 108 -16.93 -1.96 -23.37
CA GLY A 108 -16.43 -0.91 -22.49
C GLY A 108 -17.09 -0.82 -21.11
N SER A 109 -18.07 -1.68 -20.80
CA SER A 109 -18.77 -1.75 -19.52
C SER A 109 -18.17 -2.80 -18.58
N ASN A 110 -18.11 -2.46 -17.29
CA ASN A 110 -17.78 -3.37 -16.18
C ASN A 110 -19.01 -4.15 -15.65
N GLY A 111 -20.20 -3.80 -16.14
CA GLY A 111 -21.47 -4.42 -15.75
C GLY A 111 -22.10 -5.22 -16.90
N PRO A 112 -23.29 -5.80 -16.66
CA PRO A 112 -24.03 -6.52 -17.69
C PRO A 112 -24.26 -5.67 -18.95
N VAL A 113 -24.17 -6.30 -20.11
CA VAL A 113 -24.42 -5.67 -21.42
C VAL A 113 -25.51 -6.43 -22.15
N THR A 114 -26.48 -5.70 -22.70
CA THR A 114 -27.48 -6.23 -23.63
C THR A 114 -27.00 -6.00 -25.06
N ILE A 115 -27.04 -7.05 -25.88
CA ILE A 115 -26.62 -7.03 -27.28
C ILE A 115 -27.86 -7.30 -28.15
N ALA A 116 -28.13 -6.50 -29.18
CA ALA A 116 -29.22 -6.77 -30.12
C ALA A 116 -28.78 -7.78 -31.20
N PRO A 117 -29.73 -8.49 -31.84
CA PRO A 117 -29.40 -9.35 -32.97
C PRO A 117 -28.69 -8.57 -34.08
N GLY A 118 -27.46 -9.00 -34.43
CA GLY A 118 -26.63 -8.35 -35.44
C GLY A 118 -25.58 -7.39 -34.90
N ASP A 119 -25.61 -7.05 -33.60
CA ASP A 119 -24.57 -6.26 -32.96
C ASP A 119 -23.32 -7.10 -32.66
N ASN A 120 -22.15 -6.46 -32.71
CA ASN A 120 -20.90 -7.07 -32.29
C ASN A 120 -20.73 -6.96 -30.76
N LEU A 121 -20.36 -8.08 -30.12
CA LEU A 121 -19.84 -8.08 -28.77
C LEU A 121 -18.31 -7.92 -28.82
N ARG A 122 -17.79 -6.83 -28.26
CA ARG A 122 -16.36 -6.63 -28.05
C ARG A 122 -16.02 -6.88 -26.58
N VAL A 123 -15.27 -7.93 -26.32
CA VAL A 123 -14.67 -8.18 -25.00
C VAL A 123 -13.25 -7.63 -25.03
N THR A 124 -12.95 -6.72 -24.10
CA THR A 124 -11.58 -6.26 -23.84
C THR A 124 -11.13 -6.91 -22.54
N VAL A 125 -9.95 -7.52 -22.57
CA VAL A 125 -9.29 -8.02 -21.38
C VAL A 125 -7.97 -7.29 -21.23
N ALA A 126 -7.74 -6.76 -20.04
CA ALA A 126 -6.51 -6.09 -19.67
C ALA A 126 -6.08 -6.58 -18.29
N LEU A 127 -4.79 -6.45 -18.02
CA LEU A 127 -4.21 -6.64 -16.70
C LEU A 127 -3.56 -5.32 -16.33
N ASP A 128 -3.94 -4.76 -15.18
CA ASP A 128 -3.10 -3.77 -14.52
C ASP A 128 -2.03 -4.55 -13.75
N PRO A 129 -0.76 -4.51 -14.16
CA PRO A 129 0.29 -5.31 -13.53
C PRO A 129 0.67 -4.81 -12.15
N GLY A 130 0.25 -3.60 -11.74
CA GLY A 130 0.70 -3.00 -10.49
C GLY A 130 2.23 -2.92 -10.42
N ASP A 131 2.80 -3.43 -9.33
CA ASP A 131 4.26 -3.45 -9.13
C ASP A 131 4.98 -4.54 -9.92
N HIS A 132 4.24 -5.39 -10.65
CA HIS A 132 4.77 -6.48 -11.45
C HIS A 132 4.94 -6.12 -12.93
N GLU A 133 5.04 -4.83 -13.26
CA GLU A 133 5.24 -4.39 -14.65
C GLU A 133 6.53 -5.00 -15.23
N GLY A 134 6.39 -5.73 -16.34
CA GLY A 134 7.50 -6.40 -17.03
C GLY A 134 7.80 -7.81 -16.56
N GLU A 135 7.18 -8.29 -15.48
CA GLU A 135 7.31 -9.67 -15.02
C GLU A 135 6.36 -10.60 -15.80
N PRO A 136 6.78 -11.83 -16.17
CA PRO A 136 5.89 -12.82 -16.73
C PRO A 136 4.77 -13.18 -15.75
N ALA A 137 3.52 -13.12 -16.20
CA ALA A 137 2.36 -13.52 -15.42
C ALA A 137 1.63 -14.68 -16.11
N ASP A 138 1.31 -15.72 -15.34
CA ASP A 138 0.40 -16.78 -15.77
C ASP A 138 -1.03 -16.38 -15.40
N TRP A 139 -1.90 -16.26 -16.40
CA TRP A 139 -3.31 -15.93 -16.19
C TRP A 139 -4.19 -16.70 -17.18
N TRP A 140 -5.42 -16.99 -16.75
CA TRP A 140 -6.42 -17.65 -17.57
C TRP A 140 -7.71 -16.84 -17.61
N VAL A 141 -8.39 -16.88 -18.76
CA VAL A 141 -9.77 -16.38 -18.91
C VAL A 141 -10.64 -17.59 -19.20
N ALA A 142 -11.79 -17.66 -18.53
CA ALA A 142 -12.79 -18.69 -18.78
C ALA A 142 -14.10 -18.04 -19.22
N ALA A 143 -14.79 -18.65 -20.18
CA ALA A 143 -16.11 -18.22 -20.60
C ALA A 143 -17.14 -19.27 -20.22
N ALA A 144 -18.26 -18.83 -19.66
CA ALA A 144 -19.38 -19.71 -19.33
C ALA A 144 -20.63 -19.24 -20.07
N SER A 145 -21.36 -20.19 -20.62
CA SER A 145 -22.71 -19.98 -21.14
C SER A 145 -23.68 -20.94 -20.44
N PRO A 146 -24.99 -20.75 -20.59
CA PRO A 146 -25.98 -21.74 -20.14
C PRO A 146 -25.78 -23.14 -20.74
N PHE A 147 -24.96 -23.26 -21.80
CA PHE A 147 -24.65 -24.52 -22.48
C PHE A 147 -23.32 -25.14 -22.04
N GLY A 148 -22.54 -24.49 -21.15
CA GLY A 148 -21.31 -25.05 -20.60
C GLY A 148 -20.17 -24.04 -20.40
N PHE A 149 -19.05 -24.55 -19.86
CA PHE A 149 -17.76 -23.85 -19.79
C PHE A 149 -16.95 -24.11 -21.06
N TYR A 150 -16.27 -23.07 -21.55
CA TYR A 150 -15.41 -23.10 -22.73
C TYR A 150 -14.04 -22.51 -22.41
#